data_AF-A0A1C5QUL3-F1
#
_entry.id   AF-A0A1C5QUL3-F1
#
_cell.length_a   1.000
_cell.length_b   1.000
_cell.length_c   1.000
_cell.angle_alpha   90.00
_cell.angle_beta   90.00
_cell.angle_gamma   90.00
#
_symmetry.space_group_name_H-M   'P 1'
#
loop_
_entity.id
_entity.type
_entity.pdbx_description
1 polymer ?
#
loop_
_entity_poly.entity_id
_entity_poly.type
_entity_poly.pdbx_seq_one_letter_code
_entity_poly.pdbx_strand_id
1 'polypeptide(L)'
;MEKEIRYFVTGYEMLLYLEGDREECKQVDYFEFPDYGSAEEAINAARDFIGEHKNAVNDQKYGIGSVTYWVAEVERCIEDEDFGWLPCDRDGVTEDEEGMVPDDATVAYISTLDGSREERAFELAKRDYYGFLDYKEDRYTTVYGYMD
;
A
#
# COMPACT_ATOMS: atom_id res chain seq x y z
N MET A 1 -30.84 1.06 18.24
CA MET A 1 -29.78 2.08 18.12
C MET A 1 -29.50 2.22 16.63
N GLU A 2 -29.41 3.43 16.08
CA GLU A 2 -28.82 3.57 14.75
C GLU A 2 -27.35 3.17 14.90
N LYS A 3 -26.90 2.19 14.10
CA LYS A 3 -25.50 1.77 14.11
C LYS A 3 -24.64 2.94 13.58
N GLU A 4 -23.63 3.35 14.34
CA GLU A 4 -22.77 4.47 13.97
C GLU A 4 -21.71 4.02 12.96
N ILE A 5 -21.53 4.78 11.88
CA ILE A 5 -20.44 4.58 10.93
C ILE A 5 -19.21 5.37 11.41
N ARG A 6 -18.05 4.72 11.41
CA ARG A 6 -16.75 5.30 11.73
C ARG A 6 -15.76 5.04 10.61
N TYR A 7 -14.69 5.83 10.58
CA TYR A 7 -13.63 5.71 9.57
C TYR A 7 -12.31 5.41 10.28
N PHE A 8 -11.66 4.32 9.87
CA PHE A 8 -10.41 3.84 10.43
C PHE A 8 -9.29 4.18 9.46
N VAL A 9 -8.18 4.69 10.00
CA VAL A 9 -6.97 4.95 9.21
C VAL A 9 -5.92 3.94 9.61
N THR A 10 -5.30 3.33 8.63
CA THR A 10 -4.19 2.41 8.83
C THR A 10 -3.00 2.86 8.00
N GLY A 11 -1.85 3.02 8.66
CA GLY A 11 -0.59 3.34 8.00
C GLY A 11 0.28 2.10 7.84
N TYR A 12 1.05 2.05 6.76
CA TYR A 12 2.00 0.97 6.50
C TYR A 12 3.34 1.52 6.00
N GLU A 13 4.43 0.99 6.56
CA GLU A 13 5.73 1.00 5.90
C GLU A 13 5.86 -0.28 5.07
N MET A 14 6.17 -0.12 3.79
CA MET A 14 6.20 -1.20 2.82
C MET A 14 7.61 -1.32 2.25
N LEU A 15 8.17 -2.53 2.23
CA LEU A 15 9.43 -2.83 1.56
C LEU A 15 9.18 -3.70 0.32
N LEU A 16 9.34 -3.10 -0.87
CA LEU A 16 9.22 -3.76 -2.17
C LEU A 16 10.57 -4.28 -2.66
N TYR A 17 10.65 -5.55 -3.03
CA TYR A 17 11.87 -6.18 -3.54
C TYR A 17 11.56 -7.40 -4.40
N LEU A 18 12.59 -7.95 -5.08
CA LEU A 18 12.50 -9.25 -5.72
C LEU A 18 13.14 -10.34 -4.85
N GLU A 19 12.40 -11.42 -4.58
CA GLU A 19 12.93 -12.64 -4.00
C GLU A 19 13.26 -13.66 -5.09
N GLY A 20 14.48 -14.21 -5.02
CA GLY A 20 15.00 -15.06 -6.08
C GLY A 20 15.04 -14.36 -7.43
N ASP A 21 14.63 -15.07 -8.48
CA ASP A 21 14.77 -14.60 -9.86
C ASP A 21 13.59 -13.73 -10.32
N ARG A 22 12.37 -13.97 -9.81
CA ARG A 22 11.15 -13.36 -10.38
C ARG A 22 10.05 -13.01 -9.40
N GLU A 23 10.15 -13.38 -8.14
CA GLU A 23 9.05 -13.18 -7.20
C GLU A 23 9.08 -11.76 -6.65
N GLU A 24 8.02 -10.99 -6.87
CA GLU A 24 7.88 -9.67 -6.27
C GLU A 24 7.30 -9.81 -4.87
N CYS A 25 8.03 -9.32 -3.88
CA CYS A 25 7.71 -9.49 -2.46
C CYS A 25 7.53 -8.13 -1.79
N LYS A 26 6.68 -8.14 -0.76
CA LYS A 26 6.41 -6.99 0.10
C LYS A 26 6.53 -7.40 1.56
N GLN A 27 7.33 -6.67 2.35
CA GLN A 27 7.28 -6.73 3.81
C GLN A 27 6.53 -5.50 4.33
N VAL A 28 5.78 -5.66 5.41
CA VAL A 28 4.82 -4.68 5.90
C VAL A 28 5.03 -4.47 7.40
N ASP A 29 5.26 -3.22 7.81
CA ASP A 29 5.15 -2.77 9.19
C ASP A 29 3.91 -1.88 9.34
N TYR A 30 3.19 -2.04 10.46
CA TYR A 30 1.80 -1.55 10.64
C TYR A 30 1.70 -0.47 11.71
N PHE A 31 0.86 0.54 11.45
CA PHE A 31 0.62 1.69 12.31
C PHE A 31 -0.88 1.95 12.49
N GLU A 32 -1.36 1.91 13.74
CA GLU A 32 -2.76 2.20 14.08
C GLU A 32 -2.99 3.67 14.37
N PHE A 33 -4.11 4.18 13.86
CA PHE A 33 -4.61 5.50 14.16
C PHE A 33 -5.94 5.41 14.94
N PRO A 34 -6.38 6.50 15.58
CA PRO A 34 -7.74 6.60 16.10
C PRO A 34 -8.80 6.42 15.01
N ASP A 35 -10.05 6.15 15.41
CA ASP A 35 -11.21 6.25 14.53
C ASP A 35 -11.66 7.71 14.37
N TYR A 36 -12.32 8.00 13.25
CA TYR A 36 -12.83 9.32 12.90
C TYR A 36 -14.33 9.27 12.65
N GLY A 37 -15.01 10.37 12.96
CA GLY A 37 -16.46 10.50 12.72
C GLY A 37 -16.82 10.81 11.27
N SER A 38 -15.82 11.16 10.43
CA SER A 38 -16.04 11.51 9.03
C SER A 38 -14.91 11.03 8.11
N ALA A 39 -15.28 10.74 6.86
CA ALA A 39 -14.32 10.38 5.81
C ALA A 39 -13.30 11.50 5.57
N GLU A 40 -13.73 12.77 5.62
CA GLU A 40 -12.87 13.92 5.36
C GLU A 40 -11.74 14.02 6.41
N GLU A 41 -12.08 13.88 7.70
CA GLU A 41 -11.08 13.89 8.78
C GLU A 41 -10.11 12.71 8.65
N ALA A 42 -10.62 11.51 8.38
CA ALA A 42 -9.79 10.33 8.19
C ALA A 42 -8.84 10.46 6.99
N ILE A 43 -9.34 10.95 5.85
CA ILE A 43 -8.52 11.17 4.65
C ILE A 43 -7.46 12.24 4.90
N ASN A 44 -7.78 13.31 5.63
CA ASN A 44 -6.79 14.32 5.97
C ASN A 44 -5.70 13.76 6.90
N ALA A 45 -6.07 12.94 7.89
CA ALA A 45 -5.09 12.25 8.74
C ALA A 45 -4.20 11.29 7.93
N ALA A 46 -4.77 10.52 7.00
CA ALA A 46 -4.03 9.66 6.09
C ALA A 46 -3.04 10.46 5.22
N ARG A 47 -3.45 11.63 4.71
CA ARG A 47 -2.58 12.54 3.94
C ARG A 47 -1.46 13.13 4.77
N ASP A 48 -1.75 13.53 6.01
CA ASP A 48 -0.75 14.08 6.92
C ASP A 48 0.30 13.02 7.23
N PHE A 49 -0.12 11.79 7.56
CA PHE A 49 0.81 10.66 7.73
C PHE A 49 1.67 10.45 6.49
N ILE A 50 1.08 10.36 5.31
CA ILE A 50 1.83 10.16 4.06
C ILE A 50 2.79 11.32 3.77
N GLY A 51 2.40 12.56 4.06
CA GLY A 51 3.20 13.75 3.84
C GLY A 51 4.46 13.84 4.71
N GLU A 52 4.47 13.17 5.86
CA GLU A 52 5.63 13.09 6.76
C GLU A 52 6.68 12.07 6.31
N HIS A 53 6.31 11.14 5.41
CA HIS A 53 7.15 10.03 5.00
C HIS A 53 7.70 10.19 3.59
N LYS A 54 8.82 9.51 3.31
CA LYS A 54 9.51 9.54 2.02
C LYS A 54 9.96 8.15 1.62
N ASN A 55 9.96 7.91 0.31
CA ASN A 55 10.52 6.69 -0.25
C ASN A 55 12.04 6.63 -0.03
N ALA A 56 12.56 5.41 0.08
CA ALA A 56 13.98 5.15 0.14
C ALA A 56 14.34 3.97 -0.78
N VAL A 57 15.50 4.06 -1.43
CA VAL A 57 16.06 2.98 -2.26
C VAL A 57 17.27 2.38 -1.55
N ASN A 58 17.37 1.06 -1.55
CA ASN A 58 18.51 0.33 -1.00
C ASN A 58 19.11 -0.60 -2.07
N ASP A 59 20.41 -0.46 -2.36
CA ASP A 59 21.13 -1.24 -3.37
C ASP A 59 21.72 -2.55 -2.84
N GLN A 60 21.86 -2.72 -1.53
CA GLN A 60 22.61 -3.82 -0.93
C GLN A 60 21.77 -5.07 -0.69
N LYS A 61 20.44 -4.95 -0.76
CA LYS A 61 19.49 -6.00 -0.40
C LYS A 61 18.67 -6.40 -1.64
N TYR A 62 18.64 -7.71 -1.94
CA TYR A 62 17.71 -8.37 -2.87
C TYR A 62 17.91 -8.19 -4.40
N GLY A 63 19.08 -8.57 -4.93
CA GLY A 63 19.25 -8.73 -6.39
C GLY A 63 19.30 -7.42 -7.18
N ILE A 64 18.13 -6.85 -7.51
CA ILE A 64 18.00 -5.55 -8.19
C ILE A 64 18.02 -4.35 -7.22
N GLY A 65 17.92 -4.60 -5.92
CA GLY A 65 17.70 -3.59 -4.89
C GLY A 65 16.27 -3.62 -4.37
N SER A 66 15.92 -2.67 -3.51
CA SER A 66 14.59 -2.57 -2.90
C SER A 66 14.15 -1.13 -2.73
N VAL A 67 12.83 -0.94 -2.62
CA VAL A 67 12.19 0.35 -2.37
C VAL A 67 11.38 0.26 -1.08
N THR A 68 11.71 1.08 -0.09
CA THR A 68 10.82 1.36 1.02
C THR A 68 9.87 2.49 0.62
N TYR A 69 8.58 2.29 0.81
CA TYR A 69 7.53 3.26 0.53
C TYR A 69 6.43 3.17 1.60
N TRP A 70 5.47 4.09 1.56
CA TRP A 70 4.47 4.25 2.61
C TRP A 70 3.07 4.24 2.01
N VAL A 71 2.13 3.67 2.75
CA VAL A 71 0.73 3.55 2.38
C VAL A 71 -0.14 3.98 3.55
N ALA A 72 -1.25 4.66 3.25
CA ALA A 72 -2.32 4.90 4.19
C ALA A 72 -3.65 4.45 3.57
N GLU A 73 -4.38 3.64 4.30
CA GLU A 73 -5.70 3.14 3.94
C GLU A 73 -6.74 3.75 4.87
N VAL A 74 -7.86 4.16 4.30
CA VAL A 74 -9.02 4.67 5.03
C VAL A 74 -10.17 3.72 4.78
N GLU A 75 -10.58 3.00 5.82
CA GLU A 75 -11.69 2.06 5.78
C GLU A 75 -12.89 2.62 6.52
N ARG A 76 -14.07 2.45 5.94
CA ARG A 76 -15.33 2.78 6.59
C ARG A 76 -15.85 1.52 7.26
N CYS A 77 -16.19 1.64 8.53
CA CYS A 77 -16.69 0.53 9.33
C CYS A 77 -17.97 0.89 10.08
N ILE A 78 -18.74 -0.14 10.40
CA ILE A 78 -19.94 -0.07 11.23
C ILE A 78 -19.78 -1.00 12.42
N GLU A 79 -20.35 -0.63 13.56
CA GLU A 79 -20.31 -1.48 14.74
C GLU A 79 -21.22 -2.70 14.57
N ASP A 80 -20.66 -3.86 14.86
CA ASP A 80 -21.35 -5.13 15.01
C ASP A 80 -21.21 -5.66 16.44
N GLU A 81 -22.31 -6.19 16.97
CA GLU A 81 -22.39 -6.59 18.38
C GLU A 81 -21.48 -7.79 18.70
N ASP A 82 -21.25 -8.67 17.73
CA ASP A 82 -20.50 -9.91 17.93
C ASP A 82 -19.04 -9.80 17.47
N PHE A 83 -18.78 -8.97 16.45
CA PHE A 83 -17.47 -8.91 15.77
C PHE A 83 -16.74 -7.56 15.92
N GLY A 84 -17.35 -6.56 16.57
CA GLY A 84 -16.76 -5.23 16.69
C GLY A 84 -16.93 -4.42 15.40
N TRP A 85 -15.91 -3.67 15.00
CA TRP A 85 -15.97 -2.84 13.80
C TRP A 85 -15.78 -3.67 12.54
N LEU A 86 -16.77 -3.68 11.65
CA LEU A 86 -16.73 -4.38 10.37
C LEU A 86 -16.71 -3.38 9.21
N PRO A 87 -15.90 -3.60 8.16
CA PRO A 87 -15.93 -2.78 6.95
C PRO A 87 -17.34 -2.78 6.34
N CYS A 88 -17.77 -1.64 5.80
CA CYS A 88 -19.11 -1.52 5.24
C CYS A 88 -19.22 -0.52 4.08
N ASP A 89 -20.30 -0.65 3.32
CA ASP A 89 -20.69 0.30 2.28
C ASP A 89 -21.30 1.59 2.84
N ARG A 90 -21.84 2.46 1.96
CA ARG A 90 -22.47 3.75 2.33
C ARG A 90 -23.68 3.61 3.21
N ASP A 91 -24.38 2.50 3.11
CA ASP A 91 -25.62 2.22 3.80
C ASP A 91 -25.39 1.36 5.05
N GLY A 92 -24.13 1.02 5.35
CA GLY A 92 -23.75 0.22 6.50
C GLY A 92 -23.86 -1.29 6.28
N VAL A 93 -23.97 -1.74 5.03
CA VAL A 93 -23.98 -3.15 4.67
C VAL A 93 -22.55 -3.68 4.68
N THR A 94 -22.32 -4.81 5.33
CA THR A 94 -20.97 -5.38 5.55
C THR A 94 -20.58 -6.43 4.52
N GLU A 95 -21.53 -6.88 3.70
CA GLU A 95 -21.32 -7.91 2.69
C GLU A 95 -22.09 -7.54 1.41
N ASP A 96 -21.46 -7.72 0.24
CA ASP A 96 -22.09 -7.57 -1.06
C ASP A 96 -22.98 -8.77 -1.44
N GLU A 97 -23.48 -8.81 -2.68
CA GLU A 97 -24.34 -9.92 -3.16
C GLU A 97 -23.61 -11.29 -3.20
N GLU A 98 -22.28 -11.30 -3.17
CA GLU A 98 -21.43 -12.50 -3.18
C GLU A 98 -20.97 -12.91 -1.76
N GLY A 99 -21.32 -12.14 -0.73
CA GLY A 99 -20.88 -12.37 0.65
C GLY A 99 -19.46 -11.88 0.93
N MET A 100 -18.97 -10.93 0.12
CA MET A 100 -17.64 -10.35 0.23
C MET A 100 -17.71 -8.94 0.83
N VAL A 101 -16.60 -8.46 1.40
CA VAL A 101 -16.51 -7.07 1.86
C VAL A 101 -16.80 -6.11 0.69
N PRO A 102 -17.67 -5.10 0.87
CA PRO A 102 -17.99 -4.16 -0.20
C PRO A 102 -16.75 -3.44 -0.75
N ASP A 103 -16.63 -3.38 -2.08
CA ASP A 103 -15.52 -2.72 -2.78
C ASP A 103 -15.31 -1.25 -2.38
N ASP A 104 -16.39 -0.56 -1.96
CA ASP A 104 -16.32 0.85 -1.57
C ASP A 104 -16.10 1.05 -0.06
N ALA A 105 -15.89 -0.01 0.72
CA ALA A 105 -15.52 0.08 2.14
C ALA A 105 -14.18 0.80 2.33
N THR A 106 -13.21 0.57 1.45
CA THR A 106 -11.99 1.38 1.37
C THR A 106 -12.29 2.71 0.70
N VAL A 107 -12.38 3.77 1.49
CA VAL A 107 -12.74 5.12 1.04
C VAL A 107 -11.56 5.84 0.39
N ALA A 108 -10.35 5.54 0.85
CA ALA A 108 -9.12 6.06 0.26
C ALA A 108 -7.95 5.10 0.46
N TYR A 109 -7.10 5.04 -0.56
CA TYR A 109 -5.79 4.40 -0.53
C TYR A 109 -4.78 5.43 -1.05
N ILE A 110 -3.77 5.76 -0.26
CA ILE A 110 -2.78 6.79 -0.59
C ILE A 110 -1.40 6.17 -0.46
N SER A 111 -0.64 6.14 -1.55
CA SER A 111 0.74 5.64 -1.54
C SER A 111 1.75 6.71 -1.92
N THR A 112 2.90 6.72 -1.25
CA THR A 112 4.07 7.48 -1.70
C THR A 112 4.74 6.87 -2.93
N LEU A 113 4.42 5.61 -3.28
CA LEU A 113 5.01 4.93 -4.43
C LEU A 113 4.33 5.33 -5.74
N ASP A 114 3.02 5.54 -5.73
CA ASP A 114 2.22 5.79 -6.95
C ASP A 114 2.73 7.01 -7.73
N GLY A 115 3.18 6.79 -8.97
CA GLY A 115 3.70 7.82 -9.85
C GLY A 115 5.08 8.37 -9.43
N SER A 116 5.71 7.78 -8.42
CA SER A 116 7.00 8.22 -7.91
C SER A 116 8.15 7.89 -8.88
N ARG A 117 9.32 8.49 -8.65
CA ARG A 117 10.52 8.10 -9.39
C ARG A 117 11.01 6.71 -8.96
N GLU A 118 10.83 6.34 -7.70
CA GLU A 118 11.25 5.05 -7.14
C GLU A 118 10.44 3.89 -7.74
N GLU A 119 9.13 4.08 -7.96
CA GLU A 119 8.28 3.12 -8.68
C GLU A 119 8.80 2.87 -10.09
N ARG A 120 9.04 3.95 -10.85
CA ARG A 120 9.57 3.84 -12.22
C ARG A 120 10.95 3.18 -12.24
N ALA A 121 11.82 3.52 -11.30
CA ALA A 121 13.14 2.91 -11.19
C ALA A 121 13.03 1.41 -10.88
N PHE A 122 12.11 1.02 -10.01
CA PHE A 122 11.85 -0.39 -9.69
C PHE A 122 11.36 -1.17 -10.91
N GLU A 123 10.37 -0.66 -11.63
CA GLU A 123 9.84 -1.31 -12.84
C GLU A 123 10.89 -1.45 -13.94
N LEU A 124 11.74 -0.43 -14.14
CA LEU A 124 12.83 -0.48 -15.11
C LEU A 124 13.89 -1.51 -14.71
N ALA A 125 14.31 -1.52 -13.45
CA ALA A 125 15.27 -2.50 -12.93
C ALA A 125 14.74 -3.93 -13.05
N LYS A 126 13.47 -4.15 -12.70
CA LYS A 126 12.77 -5.44 -12.82
C LYS A 126 12.76 -5.94 -14.27
N ARG A 127 12.35 -5.08 -15.21
CA ARG A 127 12.33 -5.41 -16.64
C ARG A 127 13.71 -5.79 -17.17
N ASP A 128 14.74 -5.01 -16.84
CA ASP A 128 16.10 -5.26 -17.28
C ASP A 128 16.67 -6.56 -16.68
N TYR A 129 16.38 -6.82 -15.41
CA TYR A 129 16.78 -8.06 -14.74
C TYR A 129 16.13 -9.28 -15.40
N TYR A 130 14.86 -9.19 -15.80
CA TYR A 130 14.22 -10.27 -16.57
C TYR A 130 14.87 -10.45 -17.95
N GLY A 131 15.28 -9.37 -18.63
CA GLY A 131 16.04 -9.44 -19.87
C GLY A 131 17.38 -10.17 -19.70
N PHE A 132 18.08 -9.89 -18.59
CA PHE A 132 19.31 -10.58 -18.21
C PHE A 132 19.08 -12.08 -17.92
N LEU A 133 18.06 -12.42 -17.13
CA LEU A 133 17.71 -13.82 -16.82
C LEU A 133 17.28 -14.62 -18.06
N ASP A 134 16.66 -13.96 -19.04
CA ASP A 134 16.28 -14.55 -20.32
C ASP A 134 17.47 -14.66 -21.32
N TYR A 135 18.69 -14.27 -20.91
CA TYR A 135 19.88 -14.19 -21.77
C TYR A 135 19.70 -13.28 -23.01
N LYS A 136 18.81 -12.29 -22.90
CA LYS A 136 18.62 -11.26 -23.94
C LYS A 136 19.58 -10.09 -23.78
N GLU A 137 20.03 -9.85 -22.55
CA GLU A 137 20.95 -8.78 -22.18
C GLU A 137 22.13 -9.35 -21.40
N ASP A 138 23.33 -8.81 -21.59
CA ASP A 138 24.55 -9.26 -20.91
C ASP A 138 24.64 -8.78 -19.45
N ARG A 139 23.82 -7.81 -19.07
CA ARG A 139 23.80 -7.16 -17.75
C ARG A 139 22.43 -6.54 -17.47
N TYR A 140 22.19 -6.20 -16.21
CA TYR A 140 21.03 -5.44 -15.77
C TYR A 140 21.44 -4.23 -14.94
N THR A 141 20.54 -3.27 -14.81
CA THR A 141 20.69 -2.08 -13.97
C THR A 141 19.85 -2.24 -12.70
N THR A 142 20.39 -1.87 -11.54
CA THR A 142 19.68 -1.91 -10.25
C THR A 142 18.69 -0.76 -10.13
N VAL A 143 17.78 -0.83 -9.14
CA VAL A 143 16.87 0.26 -8.81
C VAL A 143 17.65 1.55 -8.59
N TYR A 144 18.73 1.50 -7.79
CA TYR A 144 19.58 2.66 -7.52
C TYR A 144 20.19 3.25 -8.81
N GLY A 145 20.60 2.41 -9.76
CA GLY A 145 21.13 2.89 -11.05
C GLY A 145 20.11 3.62 -11.92
N TYR A 146 18.81 3.43 -11.69
CA TYR A 146 17.72 4.15 -12.35
C TYR A 146 17.23 5.38 -11.58
N MET A 147 17.85 5.71 -10.45
CA MET A 147 17.51 6.90 -9.66
C MET A 147 18.28 8.16 -10.08
N ASP A 148 19.35 8.01 -10.87
CA ASP A 148 20.18 9.08 -11.44
C ASP A 148 19.55 9.68 -12.72
#